data_AF-A0A9E0WF38-F1
#
_entry.id   AF-A0A9E0WF38-F1
#
_cell.length_a   1.000
_cell.length_b   1.000
_cell.length_c   1.000
_cell.angle_alpha   90.00
_cell.angle_beta   90.00
_cell.angle_gamma   90.00
#
_symmetry.space_group_name_H-M   'P 1'
#
loop_
_entity.id
_entity.type
_entity.pdbx_description
1 polymer ?
#
loop_
_entity_poly.entity_id
_entity_poly.type
_entity_poly.pdbx_seq_one_letter_code
_entity_poly.pdbx_strand_id
1 'polypeptide(L)'
;VELVFCNESEALEWGQCDDLEGAIAAIQQVAKRFVITLGAEGAMTWDGNTLHRVAAQPVEAVNTNGAGDMFAGAFLYALSRGETDLRATEYATLAAAEVVKYFGPRLERDACLALRRQFFGD
;
A
#
# COMPACT_ATOMS: atom_id res chain seq x y z
N VAL A 1 16.89 6.00 4.71
CA VAL A 1 16.30 5.01 3.77
C VAL A 1 15.53 5.76 2.69
N GLU A 2 15.47 5.24 1.45
CA GLU A 2 14.78 5.94 0.35
C GLU A 2 13.26 5.77 0.44
N LEU A 3 12.78 4.55 0.65
CA LEU A 3 11.37 4.19 0.73
C LEU A 3 11.16 3.14 1.83
N VAL A 4 10.14 3.32 2.66
CA VAL A 4 9.71 2.39 3.70
C VAL A 4 8.28 1.91 3.44
N PHE A 5 8.03 0.63 3.67
CA PHE A 5 6.69 0.06 3.76
C PHE A 5 6.48 -0.49 5.15
N CYS A 6 5.34 -0.20 5.75
CA CYS A 6 4.92 -0.81 7.00
C CYS A 6 3.39 -0.84 7.09
N ASN A 7 2.87 -1.64 8.01
CA ASN A 7 1.48 -1.50 8.45
C ASN A 7 1.36 -0.51 9.63
N GLU A 8 0.13 -0.19 10.02
CA GLU A 8 -0.15 0.70 11.15
C GLU A 8 0.53 0.26 12.45
N SER A 9 0.43 -1.03 12.82
CA SER A 9 1.02 -1.54 14.06
C SER A 9 2.54 -1.40 14.06
N GLU A 10 3.20 -1.76 12.95
CA GLU A 10 4.64 -1.59 12.78
C GLU A 10 5.07 -0.11 12.84
N ALA A 11 4.26 0.79 12.28
CA ALA A 11 4.53 2.23 12.32
C ALA A 11 4.44 2.78 13.75
N LEU A 12 3.40 2.39 14.51
CA LEU A 12 3.21 2.79 15.91
C LEU A 12 4.32 2.23 16.81
N GLU A 13 4.65 0.95 16.64
CA GLU A 13 5.74 0.28 17.39
C GLU A 13 7.10 0.93 17.12
N TRP A 14 7.40 1.24 15.85
CA TRP A 14 8.64 1.94 15.49
C TRP A 14 8.69 3.36 16.06
N GLY A 15 7.59 4.10 15.94
CA GLY A 15 7.47 5.47 16.44
C GLY A 15 7.41 5.58 17.96
N GLN A 16 7.23 4.45 18.67
CA GLN A 16 6.97 4.42 20.11
C GLN A 16 5.84 5.37 20.53
N CYS A 17 4.75 5.35 19.75
CA CYS A 17 3.63 6.29 19.87
C CYS A 17 2.30 5.55 19.77
N ASP A 18 1.24 6.19 20.28
CA ASP A 18 -0.11 5.63 20.32
C ASP A 18 -1.04 6.18 19.21
N ASP A 19 -0.51 7.05 18.34
CA ASP A 19 -1.24 7.65 17.23
C ASP A 19 -0.42 7.71 15.93
N LEU A 20 -1.15 7.73 14.80
CA LEU A 20 -0.55 7.75 13.46
C LEU A 20 0.23 9.03 13.18
N GLU A 21 -0.13 10.16 13.79
CA GLU A 21 0.55 11.44 13.56
C GLU A 21 1.98 11.40 14.10
N GLY A 22 2.16 10.88 15.31
CA GLY A 22 3.46 10.63 15.93
C GLY A 22 4.28 9.62 15.13
N ALA A 23 3.66 8.53 14.67
CA ALA A 23 4.35 7.51 13.88
C ALA A 23 4.87 8.10 12.56
N ILE A 24 4.04 8.89 11.87
CA ILE A 24 4.41 9.59 10.64
C ILE A 24 5.58 10.53 10.89
N ALA A 25 5.51 11.37 11.93
CA ALA A 25 6.58 12.30 12.26
C ALA A 25 7.90 11.58 12.55
N ALA A 26 7.87 10.43 13.23
CA ALA A 26 9.05 9.61 13.50
C ALA A 26 9.63 8.99 12.21
N ILE A 27 8.80 8.42 11.35
CA ILE A 27 9.25 7.79 10.09
C ILE A 27 9.84 8.84 9.12
N GLN A 28 9.27 10.06 9.08
CA GLN A 28 9.79 11.18 8.29
C GLN A 28 11.25 11.54 8.63
N GLN A 29 11.73 11.26 9.85
CA GLN A 29 13.13 11.54 10.23
C GLN A 29 14.13 10.55 9.61
N VAL A 30 13.67 9.37 9.16
CA VAL A 30 14.55 8.25 8.74
C VAL A 30 14.34 7.83 7.29
N ALA A 31 13.19 8.17 6.70
CA ALA A 31 12.82 7.81 5.34
C ALA A 31 12.40 9.05 4.53
N LYS A 32 12.88 9.14 3.28
CA LYS A 32 12.43 10.22 2.37
C LYS A 32 10.99 10.04 1.95
N ARG A 33 10.59 8.79 1.71
CA ARG A 33 9.25 8.38 1.32
C ARG A 33 8.81 7.19 2.14
N PHE A 34 7.51 7.05 2.36
CA PHE A 34 6.96 5.87 3.01
C PHE A 34 5.52 5.60 2.61
N VAL A 35 5.08 4.37 2.86
CA VAL A 35 3.68 3.96 2.76
C VAL A 35 3.30 3.16 3.99
N ILE A 36 2.20 3.55 4.63
CA ILE A 36 1.61 2.87 5.79
C ILE A 36 0.29 2.24 5.33
N THR A 37 0.18 0.92 5.36
CA THR A 37 -1.08 0.22 5.07
C THR A 37 -1.98 0.22 6.31
N LEU A 38 -3.25 0.58 6.12
CA LEU A 38 -4.29 0.71 7.15
C LEU A 38 -5.38 -0.37 7.00
N GLY A 39 -5.02 -1.53 6.42
CA GLY A 39 -5.95 -2.63 6.19
C GLY A 39 -7.18 -2.19 5.37
N ALA A 40 -8.37 -2.38 5.93
CA ALA A 40 -9.64 -2.04 5.28
C ALA A 40 -9.86 -0.53 5.08
N GLU A 41 -9.07 0.33 5.73
CA GLU A 41 -9.10 1.78 5.52
C GLU A 41 -8.24 2.23 4.34
N GLY A 42 -7.44 1.34 3.77
CA GLY A 42 -6.54 1.63 2.64
C GLY A 42 -5.12 1.88 3.06
N ALA A 43 -4.55 3.02 2.67
CA ALA A 43 -3.15 3.34 2.94
C ALA A 43 -2.90 4.85 3.01
N MET A 44 -1.81 5.22 3.68
CA MET A 44 -1.26 6.58 3.66
C MET A 44 0.13 6.56 3.04
N THR A 45 0.46 7.54 2.20
CA THR A 45 1.78 7.66 1.58
C THR A 45 2.34 9.06 1.72
N TRP A 46 3.64 9.14 2.00
CA TRP A 46 4.41 10.38 1.97
C TRP A 46 5.36 10.34 0.78
N ASP A 47 5.20 11.29 -0.13
CA ASP A 47 6.00 11.39 -1.37
C ASP A 47 7.31 12.18 -1.20
N GLY A 48 7.62 12.64 0.02
CA GLY A 48 8.75 13.53 0.32
C GLY A 48 8.32 14.99 0.52
N ASN A 49 7.10 15.34 0.15
CA ASN A 49 6.57 16.69 0.26
C ASN A 49 5.12 16.73 0.77
N THR A 50 4.30 15.76 0.39
CA THR A 50 2.87 15.72 0.68
C THR A 50 2.47 14.35 1.21
N LEU A 51 1.63 14.37 2.24
CA LEU A 51 1.01 13.19 2.81
C LEU A 51 -0.35 12.97 2.12
N HIS A 52 -0.53 11.80 1.54
CA HIS A 52 -1.76 11.41 0.86
C HIS A 52 -2.43 10.27 1.61
N ARG A 53 -3.76 10.25 1.57
CA ARG A 53 -4.58 9.14 2.06
C ARG A 53 -5.38 8.55 0.91
N VAL A 54 -5.30 7.24 0.76
CA VAL A 54 -6.00 6.46 -0.26
C VAL A 54 -6.92 5.47 0.44
N ALA A 55 -8.22 5.57 0.19
CA ALA A 55 -9.19 4.65 0.74
C ALA A 55 -9.15 3.29 0.01
N ALA A 56 -9.31 2.19 0.76
CA ALA A 56 -9.54 0.88 0.15
C ALA A 56 -10.97 0.75 -0.37
N GLN A 57 -11.13 -0.09 -1.39
CA GLN A 57 -12.46 -0.53 -1.79
C GLN A 57 -12.99 -1.54 -0.77
N PRO A 58 -14.27 -1.42 -0.34
CA PRO A 58 -14.89 -2.41 0.54
C PRO A 58 -14.93 -3.78 -0.14
N VAL A 59 -14.35 -4.79 0.51
CA VAL A 59 -14.30 -6.17 0.01
C VAL A 59 -14.54 -7.13 1.17
N GLU A 60 -15.14 -8.29 0.88
CA GLU A 60 -15.22 -9.39 1.85
C GLU A 60 -13.88 -10.15 1.83
N ALA A 61 -13.10 -9.99 2.89
CA ALA A 61 -11.80 -10.64 3.00
C ALA A 61 -11.96 -12.11 3.38
N VAL A 62 -11.46 -13.00 2.53
CA VAL A 62 -11.39 -14.45 2.75
C VAL A 62 -10.07 -14.82 3.42
N ASN A 63 -8.97 -14.17 3.04
CA ASN A 63 -7.65 -14.43 3.61
C ASN A 63 -6.75 -13.19 3.49
N THR A 64 -6.18 -12.71 4.59
CA THR A 64 -5.31 -11.50 4.59
C THR A 64 -3.84 -11.80 4.34
N ASN A 65 -3.46 -13.07 4.24
CA ASN A 65 -2.07 -13.49 4.04
C ASN A 65 -1.56 -12.99 2.68
N GLY A 66 -0.38 -12.39 2.67
CA GLY A 66 0.23 -11.85 1.45
C GLY A 66 -0.35 -10.51 0.98
N ALA A 67 -1.30 -9.89 1.68
CA ALA A 67 -1.84 -8.57 1.32
C ALA A 67 -0.73 -7.50 1.27
N GLY A 68 0.16 -7.49 2.27
CA GLY A 68 1.29 -6.56 2.33
C GLY A 68 2.31 -6.77 1.19
N ASP A 69 2.63 -8.03 0.87
CA ASP A 69 3.53 -8.37 -0.23
C ASP A 69 2.93 -7.99 -1.59
N MET A 70 1.64 -8.27 -1.79
CA MET A 70 0.91 -7.85 -2.98
C MET A 70 0.89 -6.33 -3.11
N PHE A 71 0.63 -5.62 -2.01
CA PHE A 71 0.67 -4.18 -1.96
C PHE A 71 2.04 -3.64 -2.38
N ALA A 72 3.12 -4.09 -1.73
CA ALA A 72 4.47 -3.63 -2.02
C ALA A 72 4.87 -3.94 -3.47
N GLY A 73 4.56 -5.14 -3.96
CA GLY A 73 4.82 -5.54 -5.34
C GLY A 73 4.08 -4.68 -6.36
N ALA A 74 2.79 -4.43 -6.14
CA ALA A 74 1.98 -3.58 -7.00
C ALA A 74 2.43 -2.12 -6.98
N PHE A 75 2.79 -1.60 -5.81
CA PHE A 75 3.33 -0.24 -5.66
C PHE A 75 4.63 -0.07 -6.45
N LEU A 76 5.59 -0.98 -6.26
CA LEU A 76 6.87 -0.93 -6.96
C LEU A 76 6.71 -1.13 -8.47
N TYR A 77 5.74 -1.96 -8.89
CA TYR A 77 5.38 -2.08 -10.31
C TYR A 77 4.90 -0.75 -10.88
N ALA A 78 3.97 -0.06 -10.22
CA ALA A 78 3.47 1.23 -10.67
C ALA A 78 4.60 2.28 -10.73
N LEU A 79 5.45 2.36 -9.70
CA LEU A 79 6.63 3.24 -9.73
C LEU A 79 7.56 2.92 -10.90
N SER A 80 7.79 1.63 -11.22
CA SER A 80 8.64 1.24 -12.36
C SER A 80 8.11 1.70 -13.71
N ARG A 81 6.80 2.01 -13.79
CA ARG A 81 6.13 2.59 -14.97
C ARG A 81 6.21 4.12 -15.03
N GLY A 82 6.87 4.76 -14.06
CA GLY A 82 6.95 6.21 -13.95
C GLY A 82 5.73 6.84 -13.29
N GLU A 83 4.89 6.05 -12.63
CA GLU A 83 3.76 6.59 -11.85
C GLU A 83 4.24 7.29 -10.58
N THR A 84 3.46 8.26 -10.11
CA THR A 84 3.68 8.95 -8.82
C THR A 84 3.42 8.02 -7.63
N ASP A 85 3.99 8.32 -6.44
CA ASP A 85 3.70 7.56 -5.22
C ASP A 85 2.20 7.48 -4.90
N LEU A 86 1.42 8.56 -5.12
CA LEU A 86 -0.04 8.54 -4.97
C LEU A 86 -0.70 7.49 -5.88
N ARG A 87 -0.46 7.56 -7.19
CA ARG A 87 -1.00 6.59 -8.17
C ARG A 87 -0.52 5.16 -7.90
N ALA A 88 0.71 5.00 -7.43
CA ALA A 88 1.25 3.71 -7.01
C ALA A 88 0.51 3.16 -5.78
N THR A 89 0.19 4.00 -4.80
CA THR A 89 -0.63 3.64 -3.63
C THR A 89 -2.07 3.30 -4.02
N GLU A 90 -2.68 4.02 -4.97
CA GLU A 90 -4.01 3.71 -5.49
C GLU A 90 -4.05 2.31 -6.13
N TYR A 91 -3.09 2.02 -7.00
CA TYR A 91 -2.99 0.71 -7.64
C TYR A 91 -2.67 -0.41 -6.63
N ALA A 92 -1.75 -0.17 -5.70
CA ALA A 92 -1.38 -1.13 -4.67
C ALA A 92 -2.54 -1.46 -3.72
N THR A 93 -3.31 -0.44 -3.33
CA THR A 93 -4.53 -0.60 -2.52
C THR A 93 -5.56 -1.45 -3.26
N LEU A 94 -5.75 -1.22 -4.56
CA LEU A 94 -6.64 -2.03 -5.40
C LEU A 94 -6.19 -3.50 -5.47
N ALA A 95 -4.90 -3.74 -5.72
CA ALA A 95 -4.34 -5.09 -5.82
C ALA A 95 -4.41 -5.85 -4.49
N ALA A 96 -4.14 -5.17 -3.37
CA ALA A 96 -4.26 -5.74 -2.03
C ALA A 96 -5.72 -6.10 -1.70
N ALA A 97 -6.68 -5.23 -2.05
CA ALA A 97 -8.10 -5.52 -1.88
C ALA A 97 -8.57 -6.70 -2.74
N GLU A 98 -7.92 -6.94 -3.89
CA GLU A 98 -8.25 -8.09 -4.75
C GLU A 98 -7.68 -9.40 -4.21
N VAL A 99 -6.41 -9.43 -3.77
CA VAL A 99 -5.78 -10.69 -3.30
C VAL A 99 -6.50 -11.26 -2.08
N VAL A 100 -7.00 -10.39 -1.20
CA VAL A 100 -7.64 -10.85 0.04
C VAL A 100 -8.99 -11.55 -0.18
N LYS A 101 -9.56 -11.47 -1.38
CA LYS A 101 -10.80 -12.19 -1.76
C LYS A 101 -10.57 -13.68 -2.03
N TYR A 102 -9.32 -14.10 -2.16
CA TYR A 102 -8.95 -15.47 -2.54
C TYR A 102 -8.13 -16.13 -1.44
N PHE A 103 -8.11 -17.47 -1.44
CA PHE A 103 -7.25 -18.22 -0.53
C PHE A 103 -5.82 -18.30 -1.09
N GLY A 104 -4.86 -17.68 -0.41
CA GLY A 104 -3.45 -17.72 -0.74
C GLY A 104 -2.85 -16.33 -1.03
N PRO A 105 -1.51 -16.20 -1.02
CA PRO A 105 -0.84 -14.90 -1.01
C PRO A 105 -0.65 -14.27 -2.40
N ARG A 106 -1.20 -14.86 -3.47
CA ARG A 106 -0.92 -14.45 -4.85
C ARG A 106 -2.18 -14.41 -5.68
N LEU A 107 -2.27 -13.38 -6.51
CA LEU A 107 -3.25 -13.31 -7.58
C LEU A 107 -2.79 -14.16 -8.77
N GLU A 108 -3.75 -14.84 -9.39
CA GLU A 108 -3.55 -15.49 -10.68
C GLU A 108 -3.19 -14.46 -11.76
N ARG A 109 -2.45 -14.90 -12.77
CA ARG A 109 -1.94 -14.03 -13.83
C ARG A 109 -3.05 -13.21 -14.50
N ASP A 110 -4.19 -13.83 -14.76
CA ASP A 110 -5.32 -13.17 -15.44
C ASP A 110 -5.94 -12.07 -14.58
N ALA A 111 -6.01 -12.25 -13.26
CA ALA A 111 -6.48 -11.23 -12.33
C ALA A 111 -5.50 -10.04 -12.30
N CYS A 112 -4.19 -10.29 -12.26
CA CYS A 112 -3.18 -9.23 -12.38
C CYS A 112 -3.33 -8.42 -13.68
N LEU A 113 -3.55 -9.10 -14.81
CA LEU A 113 -3.75 -8.45 -16.11
C LEU A 113 -5.08 -7.67 -16.18
N ALA A 114 -6.13 -8.17 -15.54
CA ALA A 114 -7.41 -7.47 -15.44
C ALA A 114 -7.29 -6.17 -14.64
N LEU A 115 -6.64 -6.22 -13.47
CA LEU A 115 -6.37 -5.04 -12.64
C LEU A 115 -5.56 -3.98 -13.40
N ARG A 116 -4.55 -4.43 -14.15
CA ARG A 116 -3.71 -3.55 -14.98
C ARG A 116 -4.52 -2.79 -16.02
N ARG A 117 -5.34 -3.53 -16.79
CA ARG A 117 -6.25 -2.95 -17.79
C ARG A 117 -7.23 -1.97 -17.17
N GLN A 118 -7.78 -2.34 -16.02
CA GLN A 118 -8.74 -1.51 -15.29
C GLN A 118 -8.11 -0.18 -14.83
N PHE A 119 -6.88 -0.22 -14.30
CA PHE A 119 -6.27 0.94 -13.67
C PHE A 119 -5.45 1.80 -14.64
N PHE A 120 -4.64 1.18 -15.50
CA PHE A 120 -3.75 1.88 -16.43
C PHE A 120 -4.33 2.02 -17.84
N GLY A 121 -5.35 1.23 -18.19
CA GLY A 121 -5.96 1.25 -19.53
C GLY A 121 -5.15 0.51 -20.61
N ASP A 122 -4.16 -0.31 -20.23
CA ASP A 122 -3.26 -1.03 -21.14
C ASP A 122 -3.33 -2.56 -21.08
#